data_AF-A0A9X7Z6W2-F1
#
_entry.id   AF-A0A9X7Z6W2-F1
#
_cell.length_a   1.000
_cell.length_b   1.000
_cell.length_c   1.000
_cell.angle_alpha   90.00
_cell.angle_beta   90.00
_cell.angle_gamma   90.00
#
_symmetry.space_group_name_H-M   'P 1'
#
loop_
_entity.id
_entity.type
_entity.pdbx_description
1 polymer ?
#
loop_
_entity_poly.entity_id
_entity_poly.type
_entity_poly.pdbx_seq_one_letter_code
_entity_poly.pdbx_strand_id
1 'polypeptide(L)'
;MTSREQSVHEIRQQVRKEIATQLFDLLPVPTIARVCNLTVEQVVALVIQSESGGNVAREQSVRRTTRTIELLDQPLTRLTVPLADSTKRAIERNKEVSAKLKGYL
;
A
#
# COMPACT_ATOMS: atom_id res chain seq x y z
N MET A 1 5.78 -38.94 -21.37
CA MET A 1 5.29 -38.14 -20.22
C MET A 1 3.78 -38.06 -20.32
N THR A 2 3.09 -38.38 -19.24
CA THR A 2 1.75 -38.98 -19.32
C THR A 2 0.65 -37.92 -19.42
N SER A 3 -0.37 -38.15 -20.25
CA SER A 3 -1.54 -37.26 -20.46
C SER A 3 -2.23 -36.81 -19.15
N ARG A 4 -2.04 -37.57 -18.07
CA ARG A 4 -2.54 -37.24 -16.72
C ARG A 4 -1.79 -36.09 -16.03
N GLU A 5 -0.49 -35.92 -16.30
CA GLU A 5 0.31 -34.81 -15.75
C GLU A 5 -0.03 -33.47 -16.42
N GLN A 6 -0.40 -33.50 -17.71
CA GLN A 6 -0.87 -32.34 -18.46
C GLN A 6 -2.18 -31.81 -17.86
N SER A 7 -3.13 -32.71 -17.57
CA SER A 7 -4.41 -32.34 -16.92
C SER A 7 -4.23 -31.72 -15.53
N VAL A 8 -3.30 -32.23 -14.71
CA VAL A 8 -3.03 -31.66 -13.38
C VAL A 8 -2.40 -30.26 -13.50
N HIS A 9 -1.54 -30.04 -14.49
CA HIS A 9 -0.97 -28.72 -14.72
C HIS A 9 -1.99 -27.70 -15.20
N GLU A 10 -2.93 -28.10 -16.07
CA GLU A 10 -4.03 -27.26 -16.51
C GLU A 10 -4.94 -26.86 -15.35
N ILE A 11 -5.31 -27.81 -14.48
CA ILE A 11 -6.12 -27.53 -13.28
C ILE A 11 -5.39 -26.54 -12.37
N ARG A 12 -4.09 -26.72 -12.14
CA ARG A 12 -3.29 -25.79 -11.31
C ARG A 12 -3.22 -24.39 -11.93
N GLN A 13 -3.11 -24.28 -13.25
CA GLN A 13 -3.14 -22.98 -13.93
C GLN A 13 -4.52 -22.32 -13.82
N GLN A 14 -5.59 -23.09 -13.94
CA GLN A 14 -6.95 -22.57 -13.82
C GLN A 14 -7.23 -22.04 -12.40
N VAL A 15 -6.85 -22.78 -11.36
CA VAL A 15 -6.99 -22.36 -9.96
C VAL A 15 -6.17 -21.09 -9.68
N ARG A 16 -4.95 -20.98 -10.23
CA ARG A 16 -4.13 -19.77 -10.07
C ARG A 16 -4.78 -18.53 -10.71
N LYS A 17 -5.41 -18.69 -11.87
CA LYS A 17 -6.15 -17.61 -12.54
C LYS A 17 -7.36 -17.16 -11.72
N GLU A 18 -8.10 -18.10 -11.16
CA GLU A 18 -9.27 -17.81 -10.31
C GLU A 18 -8.88 -17.13 -8.99
N ILE A 19 -7.78 -17.56 -8.38
CA ILE A 19 -7.23 -16.87 -7.20
C ILE A 19 -6.76 -15.46 -7.56
N ALA A 20 -6.12 -15.28 -8.73
CA ALA A 20 -5.64 -13.97 -9.17
C ALA A 20 -6.79 -12.97 -9.38
N THR A 21 -7.94 -13.41 -9.90
CA THR A 21 -9.12 -12.53 -10.06
C THR A 21 -9.76 -12.17 -8.72
N GLN A 22 -9.80 -13.10 -7.76
CA GLN A 22 -10.32 -12.82 -6.41
C GLN A 22 -9.40 -11.91 -5.59
N LEU A 23 -8.08 -12.05 -5.74
CA LEU A 23 -7.11 -11.25 -4.99
C LEU A 23 -6.93 -9.84 -5.55
N PHE A 24 -7.39 -9.56 -6.77
CA PHE A 24 -7.28 -8.25 -7.41
C PHE A 24 -7.88 -7.12 -6.57
N ASP A 25 -8.99 -7.39 -5.88
CA ASP A 25 -9.66 -6.40 -5.03
C ASP A 25 -8.89 -6.11 -3.73
N LEU A 26 -7.96 -6.98 -3.34
CA LEU A 26 -7.31 -6.96 -2.02
C LEU A 26 -5.82 -6.63 -2.07
N LEU A 27 -5.15 -6.95 -3.17
CA LEU A 27 -3.70 -6.89 -3.27
C LEU A 27 -3.24 -6.16 -4.55
N PRO A 28 -2.11 -5.43 -4.49
CA PRO A 28 -1.50 -4.86 -5.69
C PRO A 28 -1.12 -5.93 -6.73
N VAL A 29 -1.24 -5.60 -8.01
CA VAL A 29 -0.89 -6.46 -9.16
C VAL A 29 0.49 -7.12 -9.03
N PRO A 30 1.57 -6.43 -8.58
CA PRO A 30 2.88 -7.07 -8.39
C PRO A 30 2.87 -8.19 -7.33
N THR A 31 2.04 -8.07 -6.30
CA THR A 31 1.89 -9.06 -5.23
C THR A 31 1.13 -10.28 -5.75
N ILE A 32 0.07 -10.08 -6.54
CA ILE A 32 -0.71 -11.15 -7.14
C ILE A 32 0.13 -11.95 -8.15
N ALA A 33 0.90 -11.25 -8.99
CA ALA A 33 1.84 -11.88 -9.93
C ALA A 33 2.82 -12.83 -9.20
N ARG A 34 3.33 -12.40 -8.04
CA ARG A 34 4.23 -13.19 -7.20
C ARG A 34 3.55 -14.41 -6.56
N VAL A 35 2.34 -14.25 -6.01
CA VAL A 35 1.61 -15.34 -5.32
C VAL A 35 1.11 -16.39 -6.33
N CYS A 36 0.62 -15.94 -7.48
CA CYS A 36 0.06 -16.81 -8.50
C CYS A 36 1.11 -17.37 -9.48
N ASN A 37 2.40 -17.00 -9.34
CA ASN A 37 3.46 -17.32 -10.29
C ASN A 37 3.06 -16.98 -11.75
N LEU A 38 2.49 -15.79 -11.94
CA LEU A 38 2.07 -15.24 -13.23
C LEU A 38 2.91 -14.00 -13.56
N THR A 39 3.02 -13.67 -14.84
CA THR A 39 3.62 -12.37 -15.21
C THR A 39 2.64 -11.24 -14.91
N VAL A 40 3.17 -10.04 -14.66
CA VAL A 40 2.35 -8.85 -14.42
C VAL A 40 1.40 -8.60 -15.60
N GLU A 41 1.87 -8.80 -16.82
CA GLU A 41 1.09 -8.67 -18.06
C GLU A 41 -0.09 -9.67 -18.11
N GLN A 42 0.12 -10.92 -17.69
CA GLN A 42 -0.95 -11.92 -17.62
C GLN A 42 -2.01 -11.57 -16.58
N VAL A 43 -1.60 -11.04 -15.42
CA VAL A 43 -2.54 -10.60 -14.39
C VAL A 43 -3.36 -9.41 -14.88
N VAL A 44 -2.73 -8.44 -15.55
CA VAL A 44 -3.44 -7.29 -16.15
C VAL A 44 -4.42 -7.74 -17.23
N ALA A 45 -4.02 -8.68 -18.10
CA ALA A 45 -4.92 -9.22 -19.13
C ALA A 45 -6.14 -9.93 -18.53
N LEU A 46 -5.97 -10.69 -17.43
CA LEU A 46 -7.06 -11.34 -16.72
C LEU A 46 -8.05 -10.34 -16.11
N VAL A 47 -7.55 -9.20 -15.62
CA VAL A 47 -8.39 -8.12 -15.08
C VAL A 47 -9.22 -7.47 -16.18
N ILE A 48 -8.59 -7.13 -17.31
CA ILE A 48 -9.30 -6.53 -18.46
C ILE A 48 -10.38 -7.47 -19.00
N GLN A 49 -10.10 -8.77 -19.07
CA GLN A 49 -11.10 -9.78 -19.46
C GLN A 49 -12.24 -9.92 -18.46
N SER A 50 -11.94 -9.81 -17.15
CA SER A 50 -12.95 -9.89 -16.09
C SER A 50 -13.88 -8.65 -16.08
N GLU A 51 -13.36 -7.47 -16.42
CA GLU A 51 -14.16 -6.25 -16.56
C GLU A 51 -15.03 -6.26 -17.84
N SER A 52 -14.58 -6.92 -18.92
CA SER A 52 -15.32 -7.02 -20.18
C SER A 52 -16.47 -8.05 -20.16
N GLY A 53 -16.46 -8.97 -19.20
CA GLY A 53 -17.43 -10.09 -19.08
C GLY A 53 -18.71 -9.79 -18.29
N GLY A 54 -18.97 -8.54 -17.92
CA GLY A 54 -20.28 -8.12 -17.43
C GLY A 54 -20.74 -8.75 -16.11
N ASN A 55 -19.83 -9.00 -15.15
CA ASN A 55 -20.26 -9.39 -13.80
C ASN A 55 -19.36 -8.90 -12.67
N VAL A 56 -18.94 -7.63 -12.72
CA VAL A 56 -18.38 -6.93 -11.56
C VAL A 56 -19.09 -5.59 -11.40
N ALA A 57 -20.37 -5.66 -11.05
CA ALA A 57 -21.07 -4.56 -10.39
C ALA A 57 -20.63 -4.45 -8.92
N ARG A 58 -19.31 -4.33 -8.68
CA ARG A 58 -18.75 -4.07 -7.34
C ARG A 58 -18.11 -2.69 -7.34
N GLU A 59 -18.86 -1.76 -6.74
CA GLU A 59 -18.40 -0.50 -6.18
C GLU A 59 -17.32 0.25 -6.98
N GLN A 60 -17.70 0.71 -8.17
CA GLN A 60 -17.02 1.88 -8.75
C GLN A 60 -17.18 3.15 -7.87
N SER A 61 -18.01 3.13 -6.81
CA SER A 61 -18.18 4.25 -5.88
C SER A 61 -16.95 4.47 -4.97
N VAL A 62 -16.13 3.44 -4.71
CA VAL A 62 -14.88 3.61 -3.94
C VAL A 62 -13.71 4.00 -4.85
N ARG A 63 -13.83 3.78 -6.17
CA ARG A 63 -12.79 4.08 -7.18
C ARG A 63 -12.62 5.59 -7.48
N ARG A 64 -13.31 6.50 -6.77
CA ARG A 64 -13.23 7.96 -6.99
C ARG A 64 -12.48 8.76 -5.93
N THR A 65 -11.78 8.10 -5.02
CA THR A 65 -10.68 8.77 -4.33
C THR A 65 -9.47 7.87 -4.33
N THR A 66 -8.85 7.72 -5.51
CA THR A 66 -7.41 7.98 -5.57
C THR A 66 -7.25 9.36 -4.93
N ARG A 67 -7.10 9.38 -3.60
CA ARG A 67 -6.38 10.47 -2.97
C ARG A 67 -5.05 10.37 -3.69
N THR A 68 -4.84 11.26 -4.66
CA THR A 68 -3.51 11.70 -5.00
C THR A 68 -2.89 11.90 -3.64
N ILE A 69 -2.02 10.97 -3.24
CA ILE A 69 -1.06 11.28 -2.21
C ILE A 69 -0.23 12.30 -2.94
N GLU A 70 -0.67 13.56 -2.87
CA GLU A 70 0.21 14.69 -3.01
C GLU A 70 1.26 14.37 -1.96
N LEU A 71 2.35 13.74 -2.43
CA LEU A 71 3.62 13.81 -1.74
C LEU A 71 3.71 15.28 -1.41
N LEU A 72 3.66 15.58 -0.12
CA LEU A 72 3.89 16.92 0.36
C LEU A 72 5.31 17.21 -0.09
N ASP A 73 5.47 17.78 -1.28
CA ASP A 73 6.73 18.35 -1.79
C ASP A 73 7.16 19.50 -0.88
N GLN A 74 6.30 19.88 0.08
CA GLN A 74 6.68 20.66 1.22
C GLN A 74 7.46 19.78 2.20
N PRO A 75 8.74 20.13 2.49
CA PRO A 75 9.49 19.42 3.50
C PRO A 75 8.71 19.47 4.83
N LEU A 76 8.72 18.34 5.55
CA LEU A 76 8.12 18.16 6.88
C LEU A 76 8.53 19.29 7.87
N THR A 77 9.58 20.05 7.56
CA THR A 77 10.09 21.21 8.28
C THR A 77 9.11 22.39 8.41
N ARG A 78 8.01 22.44 7.63
CA ARG A 78 6.96 23.47 7.78
C ARG A 78 5.78 23.06 8.66
N LEU A 79 5.69 21.79 9.07
CA LEU A 79 4.65 21.35 10.00
C LEU A 79 4.99 21.83 11.41
N THR A 80 4.37 22.93 11.83
CA THR A 80 4.39 23.38 13.22
C THR A 80 3.44 22.49 14.02
N VAL A 81 3.97 21.41 14.58
CA VAL A 81 3.21 20.54 15.48
C VAL A 81 3.07 21.26 16.82
N PRO A 82 1.84 21.37 17.39
CA PRO A 82 1.65 21.97 18.70
C PRO A 82 2.43 21.19 19.75
N LEU A 83 3.38 21.85 20.41
CA LEU A 83 4.17 21.26 21.46
C LEU A 83 3.32 21.11 22.73
N ALA A 84 3.34 19.93 23.35
CA ALA A 84 2.67 19.69 24.62
C ALA A 84 3.22 20.64 25.72
N ASP A 85 2.33 21.11 26.60
CA ASP A 85 2.69 22.10 27.63
C ASP A 85 3.65 21.53 28.69
N SER A 86 3.68 20.21 28.88
CA SER A 86 4.71 19.53 29.68
C SER A 86 6.10 19.74 29.07
N THR A 87 6.22 19.56 27.76
CA THR A 87 7.49 19.70 27.03
C THR A 87 7.94 21.16 26.96
N LYS A 88 7.02 22.12 26.79
CA LYS A 88 7.34 23.56 26.88
C LYS A 88 7.98 23.92 28.22
N ARG A 89 7.35 23.53 29.32
CA ARG A 89 7.84 23.79 30.68
C ARG A 89 9.19 23.12 30.94
N ALA A 90 9.41 21.91 30.42
CA ALA A 90 10.69 21.23 30.54
C ALA A 90 11.82 21.99 29.82
N ILE A 91 11.55 22.51 28.62
CA ILE A 91 12.51 23.32 27.85
C ILE A 91 12.83 24.63 28.57
N GLU A 92 11.82 25.32 29.11
CA GLU A 92 12.01 26.56 29.87
C GLU A 92 12.91 26.36 31.09
N ARG A 93 12.62 25.33 31.91
CA ARG A 93 13.48 24.98 33.06
C ARG A 93 14.91 24.64 32.64
N ASN A 94 15.08 23.91 31.54
CA ASN A 94 16.41 23.57 31.05
C ASN A 94 17.19 24.82 30.61
N LYS A 95 16.52 25.77 29.94
CA LYS A 95 17.12 27.07 29.58
C LYS A 95 17.55 27.85 30.82
N GLU A 96 16.72 27.90 31.87
CA GLU A 96 17.06 28.57 33.12
C GLU A 96 18.27 27.92 33.82
N VAL A 97 18.30 26.59 33.89
CA VAL A 97 19.43 25.86 34.49
C VAL A 97 20.70 26.07 33.69
N SER A 98 20.62 26.02 32.36
CA SER A 98 21.75 26.28 31.46
C SER A 98 22.26 27.72 31.60
N ALA A 99 21.37 28.70 31.75
CA ALA A 99 21.75 30.09 31.99
C ALA A 99 22.44 30.28 33.35
N LYS A 100 21.93 29.62 34.40
CA LYS A 100 22.58 29.61 35.72
C LYS A 100 23.97 28.98 35.64
N LEU A 101 24.10 27.81 35.03
CA LEU A 101 25.38 27.12 34.84
C LEU A 101 26.41 27.99 34.09
N LYS A 102 25.98 28.69 33.04
CA LYS A 102 26.84 29.64 32.32
C LYS A 102 27.28 30.84 33.16
N GLY A 103 26.51 31.23 34.18
CA GLY A 103 26.92 32.29 35.11
C GLY A 103 27.93 31.84 36.16
N TYR A 104 28.14 30.52 36.32
CA TYR A 104 29.14 29.94 37.22
C TYR A 104 30.44 29.50 36.51
N LEU A 105 30.49 29.59 35.18
CA LEU A 105 31.67 29.39 34.34
C LEU A 105 32.25 30.74 33.93
#